data_AF-A0A835I4W4-F1
#
_entry.id   AF-A0A835I4W4-F1
#
_cell.length_a   1.000
_cell.length_b   1.000
_cell.length_c   1.000
_cell.angle_alpha   90.00
_cell.angle_beta   90.00
_cell.angle_gamma   90.00
#
_symmetry.space_group_name_H-M   'P 1'
#
loop_
_entity.id
_entity.type
_entity.pdbx_description
1 polymer ?
#
loop_
_entity_poly.entity_id
_entity_poly.type
_entity_poly.pdbx_seq_one_letter_code
_entity_poly.pdbx_strand_id
1 'polypeptide(L)'
;MSYLVGYGANYPVHVHHRGASIISTSILHSVVECVEGFEKWYSQKDGNPNVIFGALVGVPDSKDKFSDERNSVRGSSGSSPPKQSPVPQHPRSRERSDGAEAGKTPHHSNHAMLW
;
A
#
# COMPACT_ATOMS: atom_id res chain seq x y z
N MET A 1 18.10 1.51 -11.45
CA MET A 1 16.93 1.30 -10.57
C MET A 1 15.80 2.15 -11.13
N SER A 2 14.60 1.60 -11.28
CA SER A 2 13.38 2.37 -11.61
C SER A 2 12.86 3.07 -10.34
N TYR A 3 12.21 4.22 -10.49
CA TYR A 3 11.45 4.87 -9.41
C TYR A 3 9.95 4.55 -9.48
N LEU A 4 9.54 3.80 -10.49
CA LEU A 4 8.17 3.34 -10.68
C LEU A 4 8.04 1.92 -10.16
N VAL A 5 7.23 1.74 -9.12
CA VAL A 5 7.05 0.45 -8.44
C VAL A 5 6.43 -0.57 -9.41
N GLY A 6 7.06 -1.73 -9.53
CA GLY A 6 6.62 -2.84 -10.39
C GLY A 6 7.04 -2.73 -11.86
N TYR A 7 7.94 -1.80 -12.22
CA TYR A 7 8.38 -1.62 -13.60
C TYR A 7 9.91 -1.73 -13.74
N GLY A 8 10.34 -2.47 -14.78
CA GLY A 8 11.75 -2.74 -15.06
C GLY A 8 12.34 -3.88 -14.24
N ALA A 9 13.60 -4.22 -14.50
CA ALA A 9 14.28 -5.34 -13.83
C ALA A 9 14.61 -5.08 -12.35
N ASN A 10 14.66 -3.80 -11.94
CA ASN A 10 14.93 -3.40 -10.57
C ASN A 10 14.05 -2.19 -10.23
N TYR A 11 13.20 -2.31 -9.21
CA TYR A 11 12.30 -1.27 -8.71
C TYR A 11 12.25 -1.29 -7.17
N PRO A 12 11.69 -0.25 -6.51
CA PRO A 12 11.63 -0.17 -5.06
C PRO A 12 10.64 -1.20 -4.50
N VAL A 13 11.07 -2.00 -3.52
CA VAL A 13 10.27 -3.06 -2.89
C VAL A 13 10.01 -2.80 -1.41
N HIS A 14 10.41 -1.63 -0.89
CA HIS A 14 10.18 -1.22 0.50
C HIS A 14 9.47 0.14 0.57
N VAL A 15 8.33 0.26 -0.13
CA VAL A 15 7.46 1.44 -0.13
C VAL A 15 6.82 1.66 1.25
N HIS A 16 6.88 2.90 1.72
CA HIS A 16 6.22 3.44 2.91
C HIS A 16 4.70 3.54 2.68
N HIS A 17 4.04 2.39 2.57
CA HIS A 17 2.61 2.30 2.34
C HIS A 17 2.06 1.09 3.11
N ARG A 18 1.09 1.32 4.00
CA ARG A 18 0.52 0.26 4.87
C ARG A 18 -0.09 -0.89 4.05
N GLY A 19 -0.85 -0.56 3.00
CA GLY A 19 -1.42 -1.56 2.09
C GLY A 19 -0.39 -2.33 1.27
N ALA A 20 0.84 -1.81 1.14
CA ALA A 20 1.92 -2.52 0.46
C ALA A 20 2.65 -3.47 1.42
N SER A 21 2.89 -3.03 2.67
CA SER A 21 3.74 -3.74 3.63
C SER A 21 3.03 -4.82 4.43
N ILE A 22 1.71 -4.73 4.61
CA ILE A 22 0.95 -5.67 5.42
C ILE A 22 0.30 -6.70 4.51
N ILE A 23 0.44 -7.99 4.86
CA ILE A 23 -0.12 -9.10 4.09
C ILE A 23 -1.63 -8.89 3.83
N SER A 24 -2.09 -9.22 2.62
CA SER A 24 -3.51 -9.09 2.29
C SER A 24 -4.36 -10.04 3.12
N THR A 25 -5.52 -9.54 3.55
CA THR A 25 -6.56 -10.31 4.24
C THR A 25 -7.11 -11.43 3.37
N SER A 26 -7.03 -11.29 2.04
CA SER A 26 -7.42 -12.34 1.09
C SER A 26 -6.52 -13.58 1.16
N ILE A 27 -5.26 -13.41 1.57
CA ILE A 27 -4.30 -14.51 1.73
C ILE A 27 -4.36 -15.05 3.16
N LEU A 28 -4.42 -14.16 4.15
CA LEU A 28 -4.42 -14.52 5.56
C LEU A 28 -5.76 -15.12 6.02
N HIS A 29 -6.85 -14.87 5.29
CA HIS A 29 -8.23 -15.23 5.65
C HIS A 29 -8.67 -14.72 7.04
N SER A 30 -8.05 -13.63 7.50
CA SER A 30 -8.40 -12.96 8.75
C SER A 30 -8.22 -11.45 8.63
N VAL A 31 -8.93 -10.72 9.48
CA VAL A 31 -8.74 -9.27 9.64
C VAL A 31 -7.41 -9.01 10.32
N VAL A 32 -6.72 -7.94 9.91
CA VAL A 32 -5.49 -7.48 10.57
C VAL A 32 -5.81 -6.18 11.29
N GLU A 33 -5.56 -6.12 12.60
CA GLU A 33 -5.74 -4.87 13.35
C GLU A 33 -4.66 -3.86 13.01
N CYS A 34 -4.94 -2.55 13.11
CA CYS A 34 -3.96 -1.53 12.73
C CYS A 34 -2.62 -1.66 13.48
N VAL A 35 -2.67 -1.87 14.79
CA VAL A 35 -1.47 -2.00 15.63
C VAL A 35 -0.76 -3.31 15.33
N GLU A 36 -1.49 -4.42 15.24
CA GLU A 36 -0.94 -5.71 14.88
C GLU A 36 -0.24 -5.67 13.51
N GLY A 37 -0.90 -5.06 12.53
CA GLY A 37 -0.38 -4.80 11.20
C GLY A 37 0.95 -4.07 11.22
N PHE A 38 1.02 -3.01 12.03
CA PHE A 38 2.20 -2.19 12.18
C PHE A 38 3.38 -2.95 12.81
N GLU A 39 3.13 -3.63 13.92
CA GLU A 39 4.16 -4.36 14.66
C GLU A 39 4.66 -5.59 13.89
N LYS A 40 3.74 -6.35 13.29
CA LYS A 40 4.09 -7.63 12.66
C LYS A 40 4.68 -7.48 11.27
N TRP A 41 4.20 -6.57 10.43
CA TRP A 41 4.63 -6.51 9.01
C TRP A 41 5.19 -5.16 8.60
N TYR A 42 4.58 -4.06 9.02
CA TYR A 42 5.03 -2.74 8.58
C TYR A 42 6.50 -2.48 8.92
N SER A 43 6.91 -2.80 10.15
CA SER A 43 8.27 -2.54 10.63
C SER A 43 9.31 -3.59 10.18
N GLN A 44 8.91 -4.65 9.47
CA GLN A 44 9.84 -5.69 9.00
C GLN A 44 10.80 -5.17 7.93
N LYS A 45 11.97 -5.80 7.81
CA LYS A 45 12.94 -5.46 6.75
C LYS A 45 12.68 -6.18 5.43
N ASP A 46 11.78 -7.15 5.42
CA ASP A 46 11.40 -7.87 4.20
C ASP A 46 10.69 -6.94 3.21
N GLY A 47 10.75 -7.32 1.93
CA GLY A 47 10.04 -6.60 0.87
C GLY A 47 8.53 -6.54 1.10
N ASN A 48 7.87 -5.55 0.51
CA ASN A 48 6.42 -5.42 0.55
C ASN A 48 5.75 -6.66 -0.05
N PRO A 49 4.86 -7.38 0.68
CA PRO A 49 4.13 -8.52 0.14
C PRO A 49 3.18 -8.13 -1.00
N ASN A 50 2.72 -6.87 -1.03
CA ASN A 50 1.84 -6.37 -2.09
C ASN A 50 2.58 -5.30 -2.92
N VAL A 51 2.68 -5.53 -4.23
CA VAL A 51 3.27 -4.57 -5.17
C VAL A 51 2.23 -3.53 -5.57
N ILE A 52 2.48 -2.26 -5.25
CA ILE A 52 1.63 -1.15 -5.66
C ILE A 52 2.05 -0.62 -7.04
N PHE A 53 1.67 -1.35 -8.08
CA PHE A 53 2.06 -1.04 -9.46
C PHE A 53 1.75 0.42 -9.84
N GLY A 54 2.77 1.10 -10.40
CA GLY A 54 2.64 2.45 -10.93
C GLY A 54 2.75 3.55 -9.89
N ALA A 55 3.00 3.20 -8.61
CA ALA A 55 3.37 4.19 -7.62
C ALA A 55 4.75 4.79 -7.96
N LEU A 56 4.84 6.12 -7.92
CA LEU A 56 6.09 6.84 -8.02
C LEU A 56 6.63 7.05 -6.60
N VAL A 57 7.81 6.51 -6.32
CA VAL A 57 8.48 6.72 -5.02
C VAL A 57 9.12 8.11 -4.96
N GLY A 58 9.45 8.54 -3.74
CA GLY A 58 9.97 9.86 -3.45
C GLY A 58 11.24 10.23 -4.22
N VAL A 59 11.48 11.54 -4.28
CA VAL A 59 12.56 12.13 -5.09
C VAL A 59 13.92 11.76 -4.49
N PRO A 60 14.91 11.39 -5.33
CA PRO A 60 16.29 11.22 -4.90
C PRO A 60 16.85 12.44 -4.18
N ASP A 61 17.95 12.27 -3.44
CA ASP A 61 18.66 13.41 -2.89
C ASP A 61 19.39 14.25 -3.96
N SER A 62 20.07 15.31 -3.55
CA SER A 62 20.83 16.19 -4.45
C SER A 62 22.01 15.53 -5.16
N LYS A 63 22.30 14.26 -4.85
CA LYS A 63 23.31 13.42 -5.51
C LYS A 63 22.68 12.24 -6.26
N ASP A 64 21.38 12.34 -6.56
CA ASP A 64 20.57 11.30 -7.19
C ASP A 64 20.56 9.95 -6.45
N LYS A 65 20.86 9.96 -5.13
CA LYS A 65 20.82 8.74 -4.32
C LYS A 65 19.42 8.51 -3.77
N PHE A 66 19.01 7.25 -3.86
CA PHE A 66 17.74 6.74 -3.36
C PHE A 66 18.00 5.57 -2.41
N SER A 67 17.37 5.60 -1.24
CA SER A 67 17.36 4.44 -0.34
C SER A 67 15.97 3.81 -0.36
N ASP A 68 15.92 2.53 -0.72
CA ASP A 68 14.69 1.72 -0.70
C ASP A 68 14.46 1.20 0.73
N GLU A 69 14.15 2.13 1.64
CA GLU A 69 13.93 1.83 3.06
C GLU A 69 12.54 2.28 3.47
N ARG A 70 11.71 1.34 3.94
CA ARG A 70 10.30 1.64 4.29
C ARG A 70 10.14 2.74 5.32
N ASN A 71 11.06 2.83 6.28
CA ASN A 71 11.01 3.87 7.31
C ASN A 71 11.53 5.23 6.81
N SER A 72 12.10 5.28 5.60
CA SER A 72 12.48 6.52 4.93
C SER A 72 11.25 7.14 4.27
N VAL A 73 10.70 8.18 4.88
CA VAL A 73 9.55 8.93 4.31
C VAL A 73 9.95 9.63 3.02
N ARG A 74 11.20 10.12 2.94
CA ARG A 74 11.69 10.91 1.79
C ARG A 74 11.90 10.08 0.53
N GLY A 75 12.40 8.84 0.67
CA GLY A 75 12.65 7.94 -0.45
C GLY A 75 11.45 7.06 -0.73
N SER A 76 10.91 6.38 0.27
CA SER A 76 9.93 5.32 0.02
C SER A 76 8.47 5.76 0.02
N SER A 77 8.14 7.05 0.10
CA SER A 77 6.74 7.48 -0.05
C SER A 77 6.26 7.28 -1.49
N GLY A 78 5.35 6.33 -1.68
CA GLY A 78 4.66 6.15 -2.96
C GLY A 78 3.52 7.16 -3.09
N SER A 79 3.55 8.00 -4.12
CA SER A 79 2.38 8.77 -4.52
C SER A 79 1.48 7.91 -5.39
N SER A 80 0.15 8.01 -5.20
CA SER A 80 -0.82 7.41 -6.13
C SER A 80 -0.46 7.87 -7.55
N PRO A 81 -0.58 6.99 -8.58
CA PRO A 81 -0.32 7.42 -9.94
C PRO A 81 -1.12 8.69 -10.23
N PRO A 82 -0.54 9.70 -10.90
CA PRO A 82 -1.32 10.83 -11.38
C PRO A 82 -2.53 10.25 -12.12
N LYS A 83 -3.73 10.82 -11.91
CA LYS A 83 -4.95 10.37 -12.61
C LYS A 83 -4.66 10.41 -14.10
N GLN A 84 -4.21 9.30 -14.68
CA GLN A 84 -4.13 9.16 -16.11
C GLN A 84 -5.57 9.15 -16.60
N SER A 85 -5.83 9.88 -17.67
CA SER A 85 -7.10 9.86 -18.41
C SER A 85 -7.59 8.42 -18.49
N PRO A 86 -8.89 8.15 -18.24
CA PRO A 86 -9.37 6.79 -18.13
C PRO A 86 -9.03 6.01 -19.40
N VAL A 87 -8.13 5.03 -19.26
CA VAL A 87 -7.91 4.02 -20.30
C VAL A 87 -9.25 3.29 -20.46
N PRO A 88 -9.76 3.05 -21.68
CA PRO A 88 -11.03 2.37 -21.87
C PRO A 88 -10.97 0.96 -21.27
N GLN A 89 -11.49 0.80 -20.06
CA GLN A 89 -11.68 -0.51 -19.47
C GLN A 89 -12.99 -1.09 -20.02
N HIS A 90 -12.90 -2.28 -20.63
CA HIS A 90 -14.08 -3.08 -20.94
C HIS A 90 -14.94 -3.29 -19.68
N PRO A 91 -16.28 -3.25 -19.80
CA PRO A 91 -17.16 -3.14 -18.65
C PRO A 91 -17.12 -4.43 -17.82
N ARG A 92 -16.66 -4.33 -16.57
CA ARG A 92 -17.03 -5.31 -15.53
C ARG A 92 -18.36 -4.88 -14.92
N SER A 93 -19.27 -5.83 -14.89
CA SER A 93 -20.63 -5.74 -14.35
C SER A 93 -20.62 -5.20 -12.92
N ARG A 94 -21.50 -4.21 -12.72
CA ARG A 94 -21.76 -3.50 -11.47
C ARG A 94 -22.82 -4.28 -10.71
N GLU A 95 -22.45 -4.95 -9.61
CA GLU A 95 -23.43 -5.43 -8.63
C GLU A 95 -23.46 -4.52 -7.40
N ARG A 96 -24.67 -4.45 -6.85
CA ARG A 96 -25.25 -3.33 -6.10
C ARG A 96 -25.03 -3.54 -4.60
N SER A 97 -24.86 -2.43 -3.89
CA SER A 97 -24.78 -2.33 -2.44
C SER A 97 -26.10 -2.73 -1.77
N ASP A 98 -26.03 -3.52 -0.70
CA ASP A 98 -27.03 -3.52 0.37
C ASP A 98 -26.31 -3.27 1.70
N GLY A 99 -26.88 -2.33 2.47
CA GLY A 99 -26.31 -1.78 3.69
C GLY A 99 -26.52 -2.65 4.90
N ALA A 100 -25.62 -2.52 5.87
CA ALA A 100 -25.85 -2.89 7.26
C ALA A 100 -25.32 -1.76 8.15
N GLU A 101 -26.26 -1.06 8.78
CA GLU A 101 -26.02 -0.18 9.92
C GLU A 101 -25.69 -1.05 11.13
N ALA A 102 -24.53 -0.79 11.77
CA ALA A 102 -24.17 -1.41 13.04
C ALA A 102 -23.70 -0.33 14.01
N GLY A 103 -24.32 -0.34 15.20
CA GLY A 103 -24.31 0.72 16.19
C GLY A 103 -22.95 1.10 16.76
N LYS A 104 -22.89 2.35 17.22
CA LYS A 104 -21.73 3.03 17.76
C LYS A 104 -21.51 2.64 19.22
N THR A 105 -20.49 1.85 19.52
CA THR A 105 -19.97 1.65 20.89
C THR A 105 -18.72 2.53 21.11
N PRO A 106 -18.50 3.08 22.31
CA PRO A 106 -17.38 3.99 22.55
C PRO A 106 -16.22 3.25 23.21
N HIS A 107 -15.26 2.69 22.45
CA HIS A 107 -13.99 2.22 23.04
C HIS A 107 -12.89 2.25 21.97
N HIS A 108 -11.83 3.05 22.21
CA HIS A 108 -10.55 3.11 21.49
C HIS A 108 -10.54 2.45 20.09
N SER A 109 -10.81 3.24 19.04
CA SER A 109 -10.85 2.77 17.65
C SER A 109 -9.48 2.26 17.18
N ASN A 110 -9.24 0.96 17.34
CA ASN A 110 -8.32 0.25 16.47
C ASN A 110 -9.05 0.07 15.14
N HIS A 111 -8.69 0.86 14.13
CA HIS A 111 -9.24 0.66 12.79
C HIS A 111 -8.66 -0.63 12.21
N ALA A 112 -9.51 -1.59 11.86
CA ALA A 112 -9.10 -2.79 11.14
C ALA A 112 -8.59 -2.46 9.72
N MET A 113 -7.62 -3.24 9.25
CA MET A 113 -7.00 -3.16 7.93
C MET A 113 -7.59 -4.26 7.03
N LEU A 114 -8.15 -3.89 5.87
CA LEU A 114 -8.98 -4.76 5.02
C LEU A 114 -8.58 -4.78 3.53
N TRP A 115 -7.29 -4.66 3.23
CA TRP A 115 -6.77 -4.72 1.85
C TRP A 115 -6.33 -6.13 1.44
#